data_AF-A0A0Q4BAS7-F1
#
_entry.id   AF-A0A0Q4BAS7-F1
#
_cell.length_a   1.000
_cell.length_b   1.000
_cell.length_c   1.000
_cell.angle_alpha   90.00
_cell.angle_beta   90.00
_cell.angle_gamma   90.00
#
_symmetry.space_group_name_H-M   'P 1'
#
loop_
_entity.id
_entity.type
_entity.pdbx_description
1 polymer ?
#
loop_
_entity_poly.entity_id
_entity_poly.type
_entity_poly.pdbx_seq_one_letter_code
_entity_poly.pdbx_strand_id
1 'polypeptide(L)'
;MGIIDTLCGWFNSAVDFIMANGVSIAFVVLAAIAVLAAILVVTSEETMHSAFYLALVFFCVGVTYFFLAAPFVGVVQIMVYVGAITMLFAFGLMLTRRGMSDGGESR
;
A
#
# COMPACT_ATOMS: atom_id res chain seq x y z
N MET A 1 -3.00 -4.25 -40.34
CA MET A 1 -2.29 -4.77 -39.16
C MET A 1 -2.14 -3.61 -38.21
N GLY A 2 -2.99 -3.57 -37.19
CA GLY A 2 -3.33 -2.34 -36.47
C GLY A 2 -2.47 -2.14 -35.23
N ILE A 3 -2.46 -0.90 -34.73
CA ILE A 3 -1.83 -0.55 -33.44
C ILE A 3 -2.34 -1.47 -32.30
N ILE A 4 -3.58 -1.96 -32.42
CA ILE A 4 -4.24 -2.84 -31.46
C ILE A 4 -3.51 -4.19 -31.35
N ASP A 5 -3.04 -4.77 -32.47
CA ASP A 5 -2.31 -6.04 -32.46
C ASP A 5 -0.94 -5.88 -31.78
N THR A 6 -0.27 -4.74 -32.01
CA THR A 6 1.03 -4.41 -31.39
C THR A 6 0.89 -4.19 -29.89
N LEU A 7 -0.18 -3.52 -29.47
CA LEU A 7 -0.48 -3.30 -28.05
C LEU A 7 -0.87 -4.61 -27.35
N CYS A 8 -1.72 -5.43 -27.96
CA CYS A 8 -2.05 -6.76 -27.46
C CYS A 8 -0.81 -7.66 -27.37
N GLY A 9 0.08 -7.63 -28.37
CA GLY A 9 1.33 -8.41 -28.38
C GLY A 9 2.34 -7.96 -27.31
N TRP A 10 2.48 -6.65 -27.10
CA TRP A 10 3.32 -6.11 -26.02
C TRP A 10 2.75 -6.47 -24.64
N PHE A 11 1.44 -6.40 -24.47
CA PHE A 11 0.77 -6.74 -23.22
C PHE A 11 0.87 -8.25 -22.93
N ASN A 12 0.65 -9.12 -23.92
CA ASN A 12 0.83 -10.56 -23.75
C ASN A 12 2.28 -10.91 -23.41
N SER A 13 3.25 -10.25 -24.04
CA SER A 13 4.68 -10.46 -23.73
C SER A 13 5.04 -10.01 -22.31
N ALA A 14 4.46 -8.90 -21.84
CA ALA A 14 4.61 -8.45 -20.46
C ALA A 14 4.00 -9.44 -19.47
N VAL A 15 2.80 -9.97 -19.77
CA VAL A 15 2.13 -10.98 -18.96
C VAL A 15 2.92 -12.30 -18.94
N ASP A 16 3.44 -12.75 -20.09
CA ASP A 16 4.27 -13.95 -20.19
C ASP A 16 5.58 -13.79 -19.40
N PHE A 17 6.23 -12.62 -19.45
CA PHE A 17 7.42 -12.33 -18.65
C PHE A 17 7.13 -12.38 -17.14
N ILE A 18 5.97 -11.87 -16.72
CA ILE A 18 5.53 -11.92 -15.33
C ILE A 18 5.23 -13.37 -14.92
N MET A 19 4.51 -14.13 -15.74
CA MET A 19 4.13 -15.53 -15.47
C MET A 19 5.30 -16.51 -15.51
N ALA A 20 6.34 -16.21 -16.30
CA ALA A 20 7.55 -17.03 -16.38
C ALA A 20 8.46 -16.91 -15.14
N ASN A 21 8.27 -15.87 -14.30
CA ASN A 21 9.12 -15.58 -13.16
C ASN A 21 8.32 -15.67 -11.84
N GLY A 22 8.62 -16.68 -11.01
CA GLY A 22 7.94 -16.86 -9.71
C GLY A 22 8.06 -15.65 -8.76
N VAL A 23 9.18 -14.93 -8.83
CA VAL A 23 9.41 -13.69 -8.07
C VAL A 23 8.51 -12.55 -8.57
N SER A 24 8.30 -12.45 -9.89
CA SER A 24 7.45 -11.42 -10.50
C SER A 24 5.97 -11.63 -10.16
N ILE A 25 5.52 -12.88 -10.07
CA ILE A 25 4.16 -13.22 -9.62
C ILE A 25 3.96 -12.74 -8.18
N ALA A 26 4.89 -13.05 -7.27
CA ALA A 26 4.81 -12.60 -5.88
C ALA A 26 4.79 -11.06 -5.80
N PHE A 27 5.64 -10.37 -6.56
CA PHE A 27 5.64 -8.92 -6.66
C PHE A 27 4.29 -8.35 -7.08
N VAL A 28 3.68 -8.87 -8.14
CA VAL A 28 2.39 -8.39 -8.66
C VAL A 28 1.25 -8.63 -7.66
N VAL A 29 1.25 -9.78 -6.98
CA VAL A 29 0.27 -10.09 -5.93
C VAL A 29 0.41 -9.12 -4.76
N LEU A 30 1.62 -8.90 -4.25
CA LEU A 30 1.86 -7.92 -3.18
C LEU A 30 1.49 -6.49 -3.61
N ALA A 31 1.83 -6.11 -4.84
CA ALA A 31 1.46 -4.80 -5.38
C ALA A 31 -0.08 -4.62 -5.45
N ALA A 32 -0.81 -5.65 -5.89
CA ALA A 32 -2.27 -5.62 -5.91
C ALA A 32 -2.86 -5.48 -4.51
N ILE A 33 -2.35 -6.23 -3.53
CA ILE A 33 -2.77 -6.13 -2.11
C ILE A 33 -2.47 -4.73 -1.55
N ALA A 34 -1.29 -4.17 -1.84
CA ALA A 34 -0.91 -2.84 -1.40
C ALA A 34 -1.84 -1.75 -1.98
N VAL A 35 -2.21 -1.86 -3.27
CA VAL A 35 -3.16 -0.91 -3.90
C VAL A 35 -4.55 -1.04 -3.31
N LEU A 36 -5.06 -2.25 -3.12
CA LEU A 36 -6.37 -2.47 -2.49
C LEU A 36 -6.40 -1.91 -1.06
N ALA A 37 -5.35 -2.16 -0.28
CA ALA A 37 -5.22 -1.62 1.07
C ALA A 37 -5.13 -0.08 1.08
N ALA A 38 -4.46 0.53 0.10
CA ALA A 38 -4.41 1.98 -0.04
C ALA A 38 -5.78 2.57 -0.40
N ILE A 39 -6.58 1.92 -1.24
CA ILE A 39 -7.96 2.36 -1.52
C ILE A 39 -8.79 2.26 -0.24
N LEU A 40 -8.73 1.14 0.48
CA LEU A 40 -9.43 0.92 1.75
C LEU A 40 -9.04 1.94 2.83
N VAL A 41 -7.79 2.43 2.81
CA VAL A 41 -7.31 3.45 3.76
C VAL A 41 -8.04 4.79 3.59
N VAL A 42 -8.29 5.20 2.34
CA VAL A 42 -8.94 6.47 2.01
C VAL A 42 -10.46 6.35 2.11
N THR A 43 -11.03 5.19 1.79
CA THR A 43 -12.49 4.98 1.79
C THR A 43 -13.07 4.70 3.18
N SER A 44 -12.27 4.27 4.16
CA SER A 44 -12.79 3.95 5.50
C SER A 44 -13.17 5.21 6.30
N GLU A 45 -14.42 5.26 6.79
CA GLU A 45 -14.95 6.36 7.60
C GLU A 45 -14.42 6.36 9.05
N GLU A 46 -13.98 5.20 9.54
CA GLU A 46 -13.43 5.05 10.89
C GLU A 46 -11.91 5.15 10.93
N THR A 47 -11.43 6.22 11.57
CA THR A 47 -10.00 6.62 11.61
C THR A 47 -9.08 5.59 12.24
N MET A 48 -9.60 4.84 13.22
CA MET A 48 -8.83 3.76 13.87
C MET A 48 -8.58 2.60 12.89
N HIS A 49 -9.51 2.34 11.97
CA HIS A 49 -9.39 1.28 10.99
C HIS A 49 -8.49 1.72 9.82
N SER A 50 -8.57 2.98 9.37
CA SER A 50 -7.65 3.55 8.37
C SER A 50 -6.20 3.48 8.81
N ALA A 51 -5.88 3.74 10.08
CA ALA A 51 -4.50 3.65 10.56
C ALA A 51 -3.91 2.23 10.43
N PHE A 52 -4.72 1.19 10.66
CA PHE A 52 -4.29 -0.20 10.50
C PHE A 52 -4.08 -0.58 9.03
N TYR A 53 -4.97 -0.14 8.13
CA TYR A 53 -4.79 -0.33 6.69
C TYR A 53 -3.54 0.39 6.15
N LEU A 54 -3.20 1.56 6.69
CA LEU A 54 -1.97 2.26 6.34
C LEU A 54 -0.72 1.45 6.74
N ALA A 55 -0.73 0.86 7.94
CA ALA A 55 0.35 -0.03 8.40
C ALA A 55 0.51 -1.23 7.46
N LEU A 56 -0.61 -1.81 7.03
CA LEU A 56 -0.65 -2.95 6.12
C LEU A 56 -0.03 -2.62 4.76
N VAL A 57 -0.30 -1.43 4.21
CA VAL A 57 0.33 -0.94 2.96
C VAL A 57 1.85 -0.90 3.12
N PHE A 58 2.35 -0.27 4.19
CA PHE A 58 3.79 -0.18 4.42
C PHE A 58 4.44 -1.54 4.69
N PHE A 59 3.73 -2.47 5.32
CA PHE A 59 4.20 -3.84 5.50
C PHE A 59 4.33 -4.58 4.17
N CYS A 60 3.34 -4.45 3.28
CA CYS A 60 3.37 -5.05 1.95
C CYS A 60 4.55 -4.51 1.10
N VAL A 61 4.83 -3.21 1.21
CA VAL A 61 6.02 -2.58 0.60
C VAL A 61 7.31 -3.12 1.22
N GLY A 62 7.35 -3.28 2.55
CA GLY A 62 8.48 -3.88 3.26
C GLY A 62 8.82 -5.28 2.77
N VAL A 63 7.81 -6.16 2.65
CA VAL A 63 7.98 -7.51 2.12
C VAL A 63 8.45 -7.48 0.67
N THR A 64 7.93 -6.57 -0.15
CA THR A 64 8.39 -6.37 -1.54
C THR A 64 9.89 -6.08 -1.63
N TYR A 65 10.47 -5.30 -0.71
CA TYR A 65 11.92 -5.04 -0.69
C TYR A 65 12.76 -6.30 -0.42
N PHE A 66 12.24 -7.30 0.30
CA PHE A 66 12.93 -8.58 0.46
C PHE A 66 12.95 -9.38 -0.85
N PHE A 67 11.89 -9.32 -1.66
CA PHE A 67 11.85 -9.96 -2.98
C PHE A 67 12.79 -9.29 -3.99
N LEU A 68 13.06 -7.99 -3.84
CA LEU A 68 13.99 -7.24 -4.68
C LEU A 68 15.47 -7.43 -4.29
N ALA A 69 15.78 -8.39 -3.42
CA ALA A 69 17.13 -8.59 -2.88
C ALA A 69 17.72 -7.33 -2.22
N ALA A 70 16.88 -6.47 -1.64
CA ALA A 70 17.25 -5.25 -0.93
C ALA A 70 16.93 -5.37 0.58
N PRO A 71 17.58 -6.30 1.32
CA PRO A 71 17.20 -6.62 2.70
C PRO A 71 17.42 -5.46 3.67
N PHE A 72 18.48 -4.66 3.49
CA PHE A 72 18.74 -3.50 4.36
C PHE A 72 17.60 -2.48 4.28
N VAL A 73 17.17 -2.14 3.06
CA VAL A 73 16.06 -1.22 2.83
C VAL A 73 14.75 -1.80 3.37
N GLY A 74 14.52 -3.10 3.19
CA GLY A 74 13.34 -3.79 3.74
C GLY A 74 13.27 -3.76 5.27
N VAL A 75 14.40 -3.96 5.96
CA VAL A 75 14.46 -3.86 7.43
C VAL A 75 14.18 -2.44 7.90
N VAL A 76 14.80 -1.43 7.26
CA VAL A 76 14.53 -0.01 7.58
C VAL A 76 13.07 0.34 7.31
N GLN A 77 12.47 -0.18 6.24
CA GLN A 77 11.06 0.02 5.91
C GLN A 77 10.14 -0.44 7.05
N ILE A 78 10.38 -1.64 7.58
CA ILE A 78 9.57 -2.19 8.67
C ILE A 78 9.82 -1.41 9.97
N MET A 79 11.08 -1.12 10.30
CA MET A 79 11.43 -0.43 11.55
C MET A 79 10.87 1.01 11.58
N VAL A 80 11.00 1.74 10.48
CA VAL A 80 10.68 3.17 10.41
C VAL A 80 9.24 3.41 9.96
N TYR A 81 8.81 2.81 8.85
CA TYR A 81 7.48 3.10 8.29
C TYR A 81 6.38 2.34 9.01
N VAL A 82 6.50 1.01 9.12
CA VAL A 82 5.48 0.19 9.80
C VAL A 82 5.45 0.47 11.30
N GLY A 83 6.61 0.66 11.93
CA GLY A 83 6.71 0.99 13.35
C GLY A 83 6.44 2.47 13.65
N ALA A 84 7.46 3.32 13.46
CA ALA A 84 7.46 4.68 13.97
C ALA A 84 6.46 5.62 13.26
N ILE A 85 6.50 5.67 11.92
CA ILE A 85 5.67 6.61 11.15
C ILE A 85 4.20 6.25 11.27
N THR A 86 3.84 4.97 11.17
CA THR A 86 2.43 4.57 11.28
C THR A 86 1.87 4.87 12.67
N MET A 87 2.65 4.69 13.74
CA MET A 87 2.21 5.08 15.08
C MET A 87 2.04 6.60 15.22
N LEU A 88 2.99 7.39 14.68
CA LEU A 88 2.88 8.84 14.62
C LEU A 88 1.63 9.28 13.86
N PHE A 89 1.35 8.64 12.72
CA PHE A 89 0.18 8.93 11.90
C PHE A 89 -1.13 8.53 12.59
N ALA A 90 -1.17 7.37 13.26
CA ALA A 90 -2.33 6.92 14.03
C ALA A 90 -2.68 7.93 15.13
N PHE A 91 -1.70 8.37 15.91
CA PHE A 91 -1.90 9.40 16.92
C PHE A 91 -2.26 10.76 16.31
N GLY A 92 -1.58 11.17 15.24
CA GLY A 92 -1.85 12.44 14.55
C GLY A 92 -3.29 12.51 14.00
N LEU A 93 -3.75 11.46 13.33
CA LEU A 93 -5.12 11.37 12.81
C LEU A 93 -6.17 11.40 13.92
N MET A 94 -5.91 10.74 15.06
CA MET A 94 -6.80 10.79 16.22
C MET A 94 -6.91 12.21 16.80
N LEU A 95 -5.79 12.94 16.90
CA LEU A 95 -5.77 14.31 17.41
C LEU A 95 -6.48 15.27 16.44
N THR A 96 -6.23 15.15 15.13
CA THR A 96 -6.89 15.99 14.11
C THR A 96 -8.40 15.77 14.06
N ARG A 97 -8.88 14.53 14.18
CA ARG A 97 -10.33 14.25 14.13
C ARG A 97 -11.07 14.80 15.35
N ARG A 98 -10.48 14.72 16.55
CA ARG A 98 -11.09 15.25 17.78
C ARG A 98 -11.31 16.77 17.73
N GLY A 99 -10.47 17.51 17.02
CA GLY A 99 -10.63 18.96 16.83
C GLY A 99 -11.77 19.38 15.91
N MET A 100 -12.34 18.45 15.12
CA MET A 100 -13.36 18.76 14.10
C MET A 100 -14.78 18.35 14.52
N SER A 101 -14.93 17.61 15.62
CA SER A 101 -16.22 17.12 16.14
C SER A 101 -16.82 18.00 17.24
N ASP A 102 -16.18 19.11 17.61
CA ASP A 102 -16.63 20.02 18.67
C ASP A 102 -17.18 21.33 18.09
N GLY A 103 -18.25 21.22 17.31
CA GLY A 103 -18.93 22.33 16.64
C GLY A 103 -20.44 22.31 16.81
N GLY A 104 -20.94 21.79 17.94
CA GLY A 104 -22.36 21.50 18.09
C GLY A 104 -22.84 21.48 19.52
N GLU A 105 -22.61 22.53 20.31
CA GLU A 105 -23.49 22.84 21.43
C GLU A 105 -23.64 24.35 21.61
N SER A 106 -24.37 24.95 20.66
CA SER A 106 -25.22 26.09 20.98
C SER A 106 -26.50 25.52 21.58
N ARG A 107 -26.55 25.37 22.91
CA ARG A 107 -27.78 25.49 23.72
C ARG A 107 -27.50 25.51 25.21
#